data_AF-I4B4W4-F1
#
_entry.id   AF-I4B4W4-F1
#
_cell.length_a   1.000
_cell.length_b   1.000
_cell.length_c   1.000
_cell.angle_alpha   90.00
_cell.angle_beta   90.00
_cell.angle_gamma   90.00
#
_symmetry.space_group_name_H-M   'P 1'
#
loop_
_entity.id
_entity.type
_entity.pdbx_description
1 polymer ?
#
loop_
_entity_poly.entity_id
_entity_poly.type
_entity_poly.pdbx_seq_one_letter_code
_entity_poly.pdbx_strand_id
1 'polypeptide(L)'
;MPNFAIIGDMHMQFDETDVAFFNTSDYDALLFVGDLASKNPDSMFRLLPIIEQLTKPAFLIPGNHDTTGIRQLLGELMHSELLIENGAASQFERMQKLQAGLKRVQLCGYSNHQLPGGLGLVAARPFSMGDANAASAADPLNLPVNFRPFVAKKHGVSTLGESLARLKSLIDEIDRPYVILAHHGPHGLGQLSTDMWGADFLPQETDFGDHDLAAAVTYAQSIGKPPLAVIAGHMHYPTKHGKKPKQWHTAKGGVTYINAARWPRIFKHEGRELRHHVRLTIEADGSCRVVACYVSGAETFVTSDDRAVVP
;
A
#
# COMPACT_ATOMS: atom_id res chain seq x y z
N MET A 1 17.73 -7.82 14.10
CA MET A 1 16.32 -7.44 14.29
C MET A 1 15.74 -7.32 12.90
N PRO A 2 14.62 -7.99 12.59
CA PRO A 2 14.03 -7.93 11.25
C PRO A 2 13.81 -6.48 10.81
N ASN A 3 14.32 -6.11 9.65
CA ASN A 3 14.36 -4.75 9.15
C ASN A 3 13.91 -4.69 7.70
N PHE A 4 12.89 -3.89 7.41
CA PHE A 4 12.22 -3.87 6.10
C PHE A 4 12.18 -2.46 5.54
N ALA A 5 12.41 -2.32 4.24
CA ALA A 5 12.12 -1.08 3.52
C ALA A 5 10.74 -1.16 2.88
N ILE A 6 9.95 -0.11 3.07
CA ILE A 6 8.63 0.05 2.50
C ILE A 6 8.68 1.18 1.48
N ILE A 7 8.31 0.87 0.25
CA ILE A 7 8.31 1.80 -0.87
C ILE A 7 6.87 1.88 -1.39
N GLY A 8 6.20 3.01 -1.11
CA GLY A 8 4.82 3.25 -1.54
C GLY A 8 4.74 4.19 -2.75
N ASP A 9 3.68 4.04 -3.55
CA ASP A 9 3.23 5.01 -4.55
C ASP A 9 4.35 5.58 -5.43
N MET A 10 5.10 4.67 -6.05
CA MET A 10 6.28 5.04 -6.83
C MET A 10 5.92 5.91 -8.03
N HIS A 11 4.80 5.67 -8.74
CA HIS A 11 4.39 6.46 -9.91
C HIS A 11 5.56 6.72 -10.89
N MET A 12 6.29 5.67 -11.26
CA MET A 12 7.54 5.70 -12.06
C MET A 12 8.81 6.22 -11.37
N GLN A 13 8.78 6.55 -10.08
CA GLN A 13 9.91 7.10 -9.32
C GLN A 13 10.73 6.01 -8.62
N PHE A 14 11.30 5.14 -9.45
CA PHE A 14 12.25 4.10 -9.07
C PHE A 14 13.22 3.85 -10.24
N ASP A 15 14.51 3.87 -9.97
CA ASP A 15 15.55 3.68 -10.98
C ASP A 15 16.73 2.83 -10.46
N GLU A 16 17.78 2.68 -11.27
CA GLU A 16 18.96 1.87 -10.94
C GLU A 16 19.70 2.37 -9.69
N THR A 17 19.56 3.64 -9.31
CA THR A 17 20.12 4.18 -8.07
C THR A 17 19.42 3.57 -6.85
N ASP A 18 18.09 3.39 -6.93
CA ASP A 18 17.34 2.70 -5.89
C ASP A 18 17.74 1.22 -5.81
N VAL A 19 17.91 0.55 -6.95
CA VAL A 19 18.41 -0.84 -7.00
C VAL A 19 19.77 -0.96 -6.30
N ALA A 20 20.72 -0.09 -6.65
CA ALA A 20 22.07 -0.10 -6.07
C ALA A 20 22.04 0.13 -4.55
N PHE A 21 21.24 1.11 -4.10
CA PHE A 21 21.05 1.38 -2.67
C PHE A 21 20.43 0.18 -1.95
N PHE A 22 19.29 -0.34 -2.43
CA PHE A 22 18.60 -1.41 -1.74
C PHE A 22 19.40 -2.71 -1.76
N ASN A 23 20.11 -3.06 -2.83
CA ASN A 23 20.94 -4.26 -2.87
C ASN A 23 22.09 -4.25 -1.85
N THR A 24 22.63 -3.07 -1.53
CA THR A 24 23.74 -2.92 -0.58
C THR A 24 23.30 -2.61 0.86
N SER A 25 22.02 -2.27 1.05
CA SER A 25 21.45 -1.96 2.36
C SER A 25 21.36 -3.15 3.32
N ASP A 26 21.10 -2.85 4.59
CA ASP A 26 20.90 -3.81 5.69
C ASP A 26 19.45 -4.32 5.81
N TYR A 27 18.55 -3.98 4.87
CA TYR A 27 17.19 -4.49 4.88
C TYR A 27 17.14 -5.99 4.58
N ASP A 28 16.27 -6.71 5.28
CA ASP A 28 16.06 -8.14 5.05
C ASP A 28 15.12 -8.38 3.86
N ALA A 29 14.12 -7.52 3.67
CA ALA A 29 13.22 -7.56 2.52
C ALA A 29 12.66 -6.17 2.16
N LEU A 30 12.07 -6.08 0.97
CA LEU A 30 11.46 -4.88 0.40
C LEU A 30 9.94 -5.10 0.26
N LEU A 31 9.16 -4.14 0.73
CA LEU A 31 7.70 -4.15 0.66
C LEU A 31 7.26 -3.00 -0.23
N PHE A 32 6.75 -3.32 -1.41
CA PHE A 32 6.19 -2.37 -2.34
C PHE A 32 4.68 -2.26 -2.12
N VAL A 33 4.24 -1.04 -1.85
CA VAL A 33 2.85 -0.66 -1.93
C VAL A 33 2.69 0.07 -3.26
N GLY A 34 1.74 -0.35 -4.09
CA GLY A 34 1.42 0.35 -5.34
C GLY A 34 1.15 1.84 -5.10
N ASP A 35 1.11 2.68 -6.12
CA ASP A 35 1.15 2.39 -7.55
C ASP A 35 2.56 2.41 -8.16
N LEU A 36 2.85 1.48 -9.09
CA LEU A 36 4.00 1.52 -9.98
C LEU A 36 3.77 2.46 -11.17
N ALA A 37 2.60 2.38 -11.78
CA ALA A 37 2.24 3.12 -12.99
C ALA A 37 2.02 4.61 -12.69
N SER A 38 2.24 5.46 -13.69
CA SER A 38 1.81 6.86 -13.64
C SER A 38 0.44 7.00 -14.31
N LYS A 39 0.13 8.17 -14.87
CA LYS A 39 -1.13 8.41 -15.60
C LYS A 39 -1.36 7.45 -16.76
N ASN A 40 -0.30 6.97 -17.41
CA ASN A 40 -0.41 5.92 -18.42
C ASN A 40 -0.23 4.56 -17.72
N PRO A 41 -1.26 3.70 -17.69
CA PRO A 41 -1.17 2.43 -16.99
C PRO A 41 -0.11 1.45 -17.52
N ASP A 42 0.34 1.61 -18.77
CA ASP A 42 1.41 0.77 -19.33
C ASP A 42 2.81 1.24 -18.93
N SER A 43 2.93 2.43 -18.32
CA SER A 43 4.23 3.02 -17.99
C SER A 43 5.04 2.14 -17.05
N MET A 44 4.36 1.44 -16.13
CA MET A 44 4.96 0.54 -15.13
C MET A 44 5.79 -0.57 -15.76
N PHE A 45 5.48 -0.99 -17.00
CA PHE A 45 6.23 -2.05 -17.66
C PHE A 45 7.71 -1.69 -17.90
N ARG A 46 8.04 -0.40 -17.90
CA ARG A 46 9.43 0.08 -17.97
C ARG A 46 10.19 -0.14 -16.66
N LEU A 47 9.49 -0.25 -15.52
CA LEU A 47 10.12 -0.51 -14.23
C LEU A 47 10.45 -1.99 -14.02
N LEU A 48 9.75 -2.93 -14.66
CA LEU A 48 9.90 -4.36 -14.34
C LEU A 48 11.35 -4.85 -14.52
N PRO A 49 12.06 -4.53 -15.62
CA PRO A 49 13.47 -4.91 -15.76
C PRO A 49 14.40 -4.26 -14.73
N ILE A 50 14.02 -3.10 -14.16
CA ILE A 50 14.79 -2.40 -13.13
C ILE A 50 14.55 -3.06 -11.77
N ILE A 51 13.28 -3.26 -11.41
CA ILE A 51 12.86 -3.92 -10.18
C ILE A 51 13.43 -5.35 -10.09
N GLU A 52 13.50 -6.08 -11.20
CA GLU A 52 14.05 -7.43 -11.25
C GLU A 52 15.59 -7.51 -11.04
N GLN A 53 16.28 -6.37 -11.00
CA GLN A 53 17.70 -6.30 -10.58
C GLN A 53 17.85 -6.34 -9.05
N LEU A 54 16.75 -6.26 -8.30
CA LEU A 54 16.78 -6.42 -6.85
C LEU A 54 17.16 -7.85 -6.47
N THR A 55 18.09 -7.95 -5.54
CA THR A 55 18.63 -9.21 -5.02
C THR A 55 17.99 -9.62 -3.71
N LYS A 56 17.38 -8.67 -2.99
CA LYS A 56 16.64 -8.91 -1.75
C LYS A 56 15.24 -9.45 -2.03
N PRO A 57 14.67 -10.29 -1.13
CA PRO A 57 13.27 -10.66 -1.20
C PRO A 57 12.37 -9.41 -1.29
N ALA A 58 11.41 -9.44 -2.21
CA ALA A 58 10.53 -8.32 -2.46
C ALA A 58 9.08 -8.78 -2.62
N PHE A 59 8.16 -8.00 -2.07
CA PHE A 59 6.72 -8.26 -2.07
C PHE A 59 6.00 -7.02 -2.58
N LEU A 60 5.08 -7.18 -3.53
CA LEU A 60 4.37 -6.07 -4.14
C LEU A 60 2.87 -6.32 -4.08
N ILE A 61 2.13 -5.42 -3.44
CA ILE A 61 0.67 -5.35 -3.58
C ILE A 61 0.33 -4.32 -4.68
N PRO A 62 -0.33 -4.73 -5.78
CA PRO A 62 -0.69 -3.81 -6.85
C PRO A 62 -1.69 -2.74 -6.38
N GLY A 63 -1.47 -1.51 -6.84
CA GLY A 63 -2.34 -0.38 -6.56
C GLY A 63 -3.39 -0.12 -7.63
N ASN A 64 -4.29 0.83 -7.39
CA ASN A 64 -5.41 1.13 -8.28
C ASN A 64 -5.00 1.76 -9.62
N HIS A 65 -3.76 2.19 -9.81
CA HIS A 65 -3.21 2.55 -11.12
C HIS A 65 -2.41 1.41 -11.78
N ASP A 66 -2.11 0.34 -11.05
CA ASP A 66 -1.36 -0.79 -11.57
C ASP A 66 -2.28 -1.72 -12.36
N THR A 67 -2.01 -1.85 -13.65
CA THR A 67 -2.79 -2.69 -14.59
C THR A 67 -4.24 -2.28 -14.82
N THR A 68 -4.76 -1.23 -14.18
CA THR A 68 -6.15 -0.79 -14.35
C THR A 68 -6.31 0.16 -15.53
N GLY A 69 -7.43 0.08 -16.25
CA GLY A 69 -7.67 0.91 -17.44
C GLY A 69 -8.18 2.29 -17.08
N ILE A 70 -7.89 3.32 -17.88
CA ILE A 70 -8.45 4.67 -17.67
C ILE A 70 -9.98 4.63 -17.61
N ARG A 71 -10.62 3.85 -18.49
CA ARG A 71 -12.08 3.67 -18.49
C ARG A 71 -12.59 3.02 -17.21
N GLN A 72 -11.86 2.01 -16.71
CA GLN A 72 -12.24 1.28 -15.51
C GLN A 72 -12.09 2.18 -14.27
N LEU A 73 -10.97 2.89 -14.14
CA LEU A 73 -10.75 3.86 -13.07
C LEU A 73 -11.80 4.99 -13.08
N LEU A 74 -12.15 5.51 -14.25
CA LEU A 74 -13.25 6.46 -14.38
C LEU A 74 -14.59 5.84 -13.99
N GLY A 75 -14.81 4.58 -14.33
CA GLY A 75 -15.99 3.82 -13.91
C GLY A 75 -16.12 3.71 -12.40
N GLU A 76 -15.02 3.43 -11.68
CA GLU A 76 -14.99 3.43 -10.21
C GLU A 76 -15.36 4.81 -9.65
N LEU A 77 -14.74 5.88 -10.16
CA LEU A 77 -14.98 7.26 -9.71
C LEU A 77 -16.41 7.76 -10.01
N MET A 78 -17.02 7.27 -11.09
CA MET A 78 -18.38 7.63 -11.51
C MET A 78 -19.44 6.64 -11.03
N HIS A 79 -19.04 5.58 -10.33
CA HIS A 79 -19.90 4.44 -9.96
C HIS A 79 -20.69 3.87 -11.16
N SER A 80 -20.01 3.73 -12.30
CA SER A 80 -20.59 3.23 -13.55
C SER A 80 -20.14 1.79 -13.83
N GLU A 81 -21.00 0.82 -13.48
CA GLU A 81 -20.77 -0.61 -13.76
C GLU A 81 -20.46 -0.88 -15.23
N LEU A 82 -21.11 -0.16 -16.16
CA LEU A 82 -20.85 -0.31 -17.59
C LEU A 82 -19.39 0.02 -17.95
N LEU A 83 -18.83 1.09 -17.38
CA LEU A 83 -17.44 1.48 -17.63
C LEU A 83 -16.45 0.53 -16.98
N ILE A 84 -16.78 0.04 -15.78
CA ILE A 84 -15.97 -0.93 -15.03
C ILE A 84 -15.89 -2.25 -15.83
N GLU A 85 -17.02 -2.82 -16.21
CA GLU A 85 -17.11 -4.09 -16.94
C GLU A 85 -16.44 -3.99 -18.33
N ASN A 86 -16.72 -2.94 -19.10
CA ASN A 86 -16.13 -2.77 -20.43
C ASN A 86 -14.63 -2.46 -20.40
N GLY A 87 -14.10 -1.95 -19.28
CA GLY A 87 -12.68 -1.66 -19.09
C GLY A 87 -11.85 -2.85 -18.61
N ALA A 88 -12.51 -3.87 -18.04
CA ALA A 88 -11.86 -4.92 -17.25
C ALA A 88 -10.95 -5.86 -18.06
N ALA A 89 -11.26 -6.14 -19.33
CA ALA A 89 -10.47 -7.06 -20.16
C ALA A 89 -8.98 -6.69 -20.20
N SER A 90 -8.70 -5.39 -20.34
CA SER A 90 -7.33 -4.85 -20.37
C SER A 90 -6.56 -5.05 -19.06
N GLN A 91 -7.24 -5.20 -17.92
CA GLN A 91 -6.60 -5.46 -16.63
C GLN A 91 -6.06 -6.88 -16.57
N PHE A 92 -6.80 -7.87 -17.08
CA PHE A 92 -6.32 -9.25 -17.14
C PHE A 92 -5.05 -9.39 -17.96
N GLU A 93 -5.01 -8.80 -19.17
CA GLU A 93 -3.84 -8.83 -20.05
C GLU A 93 -2.62 -8.17 -19.39
N ARG A 94 -2.82 -7.02 -18.75
CA ARG A 94 -1.73 -6.30 -18.08
C ARG A 94 -1.27 -6.99 -16.80
N MET A 95 -2.17 -7.65 -16.07
CA MET A 95 -1.81 -8.50 -14.94
C MET A 95 -0.99 -9.72 -15.37
N GLN A 96 -1.33 -10.36 -16.50
CA GLN A 96 -0.51 -11.44 -17.05
C GLN A 96 0.89 -10.94 -17.42
N LYS A 97 0.98 -9.76 -18.04
CA LYS A 97 2.27 -9.15 -18.39
C LYS A 97 3.08 -8.76 -17.14
N LEU A 98 2.43 -8.23 -16.11
CA LEU A 98 3.06 -7.93 -14.82
C LEU A 98 3.62 -9.20 -14.17
N GLN A 99 2.82 -10.27 -14.11
CA GLN A 99 3.23 -11.58 -13.58
C GLN A 99 4.37 -12.21 -14.37
N ALA A 100 4.37 -12.08 -15.69
CA ALA A 100 5.46 -12.60 -16.53
C ALA A 100 6.75 -11.78 -16.38
N GLY A 101 6.63 -10.48 -16.11
CA GLY A 101 7.76 -9.56 -15.97
C GLY A 101 8.41 -9.56 -14.58
N LEU A 102 7.69 -9.96 -13.53
CA LEU A 102 8.21 -10.05 -12.16
C LEU A 102 8.42 -11.52 -11.77
N LYS A 103 9.67 -11.95 -11.74
CA LYS A 103 10.05 -13.33 -11.37
C LYS A 103 10.60 -13.41 -9.95
N ARG A 104 11.28 -12.36 -9.49
CA ARG A 104 11.87 -12.30 -8.14
C ARG A 104 10.94 -11.64 -7.14
N VAL A 105 10.12 -10.69 -7.59
CA VAL A 105 9.15 -10.01 -6.74
C VAL A 105 7.88 -10.85 -6.61
N GLN A 106 7.47 -11.12 -5.37
CA GLN A 106 6.23 -11.80 -5.08
C GLN A 106 5.05 -10.84 -5.21
N LEU A 107 4.20 -11.06 -6.21
CA LEU A 107 2.94 -10.36 -6.33
C LEU A 107 1.95 -10.83 -5.27
N CYS A 108 1.39 -9.88 -4.55
CA CYS A 108 0.58 -10.07 -3.36
C CYS A 108 -0.88 -9.67 -3.62
N GLY A 109 -1.81 -10.30 -2.91
CA GLY A 109 -3.23 -9.94 -2.89
C GLY A 109 -4.09 -11.10 -2.40
N TYR A 110 -4.78 -10.91 -1.27
CA TYR A 110 -5.50 -11.97 -0.56
C TYR A 110 -4.70 -13.28 -0.38
N SER A 111 -3.47 -13.13 0.11
CA SER A 111 -2.49 -14.20 0.23
C SER A 111 -1.65 -14.07 1.50
N ASN A 112 -1.16 -15.20 2.00
CA ASN A 112 -0.21 -15.26 3.11
C ASN A 112 1.19 -15.53 2.58
N HIS A 113 2.18 -14.87 3.17
CA HIS A 113 3.60 -15.01 2.83
C HIS A 113 4.45 -15.06 4.10
N GLN A 114 5.71 -15.45 3.94
CA GLN A 114 6.71 -15.41 4.99
C GLN A 114 7.81 -14.40 4.65
N LEU A 115 8.05 -13.49 5.57
CA LEU A 115 9.17 -12.56 5.53
C LEU A 115 10.38 -13.18 6.24
N PRO A 116 11.60 -12.74 5.90
CA PRO A 116 12.79 -13.07 6.68
C PRO A 116 12.60 -12.79 8.18
N GLY A 117 13.27 -13.59 9.01
CA GLY A 117 13.13 -13.52 10.47
C GLY A 117 11.88 -14.21 11.03
N GLY A 118 11.15 -14.98 10.21
CA GLY A 118 9.98 -15.75 10.65
C GLY A 118 8.73 -14.90 10.87
N LEU A 119 8.67 -13.71 10.27
CA LEU A 119 7.53 -12.80 10.36
C LEU A 119 6.51 -13.12 9.26
N GLY A 120 5.27 -13.39 9.65
CA GLY A 120 4.19 -13.58 8.69
C GLY A 120 3.80 -12.28 7.98
N LEU A 121 3.32 -12.40 6.75
CA LEU A 121 2.76 -11.29 5.96
C LEU A 121 1.40 -11.67 5.40
N VAL A 122 0.36 -10.95 5.80
CA VAL A 122 -0.97 -11.03 5.20
C VAL A 122 -1.10 -9.93 4.15
N ALA A 123 -1.27 -10.31 2.89
CA ALA A 123 -1.56 -9.37 1.81
C ALA A 123 -3.08 -9.14 1.71
N ALA A 124 -3.50 -7.89 1.86
CA ALA A 124 -4.90 -7.50 1.86
C ALA A 124 -5.47 -7.36 0.43
N ARG A 125 -6.56 -6.58 0.29
CA ARG A 125 -7.23 -6.33 -1.00
C ARG A 125 -6.30 -5.54 -1.95
N PRO A 126 -5.95 -6.09 -3.13
CA PRO A 126 -5.21 -5.34 -4.14
C PRO A 126 -6.13 -4.33 -4.84
N PHE A 127 -5.53 -3.33 -5.50
CA PHE A 127 -6.22 -2.29 -6.27
C PHE A 127 -7.20 -1.40 -5.48
N SER A 128 -7.24 -1.48 -4.16
CA SER A 128 -8.19 -0.70 -3.37
C SER A 128 -7.92 0.80 -3.52
N MET A 129 -8.92 1.58 -3.92
CA MET A 129 -8.76 3.03 -4.06
C MET A 129 -9.49 3.83 -2.98
N GLY A 130 -10.03 3.17 -1.96
CA GLY A 130 -11.04 3.77 -1.09
C GLY A 130 -12.34 4.08 -1.84
N ASP A 131 -13.36 4.55 -1.11
CA ASP A 131 -14.63 4.95 -1.71
C ASP A 131 -15.35 5.99 -0.84
N ALA A 132 -15.72 7.13 -1.44
CA ALA A 132 -16.51 8.16 -0.77
C ALA A 132 -17.92 7.67 -0.40
N ASN A 133 -18.51 6.78 -1.20
CA ASN A 133 -19.80 6.18 -0.87
C ASN A 133 -19.68 5.24 0.33
N ALA A 134 -18.60 4.45 0.41
CA ALA A 134 -18.35 3.61 1.58
C ALA A 134 -18.24 4.45 2.86
N ALA A 135 -17.56 5.60 2.80
CA ALA A 135 -17.40 6.49 3.93
C ALA A 135 -18.72 7.05 4.50
N SER A 136 -19.80 7.06 3.70
CA SER A 136 -21.12 7.58 4.11
C SER A 136 -22.24 6.54 4.10
N ALA A 137 -21.96 5.30 3.69
CA ALA A 137 -22.94 4.22 3.63
C ALA A 137 -23.30 3.73 5.03
N ALA A 138 -24.58 3.41 5.23
CA ALA A 138 -25.04 2.78 6.47
C ALA A 138 -24.50 1.34 6.64
N ASP A 139 -24.29 0.63 5.52
CA ASP A 139 -23.71 -0.70 5.49
C ASP A 139 -22.66 -0.80 4.38
N PRO A 140 -21.42 -0.30 4.63
CA PRO A 140 -20.37 -0.30 3.63
C PRO A 140 -19.93 -1.71 3.22
N LEU A 141 -20.14 -2.74 4.06
CA LEU A 141 -19.71 -4.10 3.74
C LEU A 141 -20.51 -4.73 2.58
N ASN A 142 -21.71 -4.23 2.28
CA ASN A 142 -22.49 -4.69 1.12
C ASN A 142 -22.07 -4.03 -0.20
N LEU A 143 -21.20 -3.02 -0.17
CA LEU A 143 -20.73 -2.35 -1.38
C LEU A 143 -19.78 -3.25 -2.18
N PRO A 144 -19.76 -3.09 -3.51
CA PRO A 144 -18.81 -3.81 -4.35
C PRO A 144 -17.37 -3.42 -4.04
N VAL A 145 -16.43 -4.33 -4.21
CA VAL A 145 -15.00 -3.98 -4.21
C VAL A 145 -14.64 -3.24 -5.49
N ASN A 146 -13.64 -2.35 -5.41
CA ASN A 146 -13.09 -1.73 -6.61
C ASN A 146 -12.51 -2.78 -7.57
N PHE A 147 -12.61 -2.51 -8.86
CA PHE A 147 -12.14 -3.37 -9.94
C PHE A 147 -12.76 -4.77 -9.87
N ARG A 148 -14.03 -4.83 -9.44
CA ARG A 148 -14.81 -6.04 -9.17
C ARG A 148 -14.67 -7.14 -10.23
N PRO A 149 -14.71 -6.88 -11.55
CA PRO A 149 -14.61 -7.96 -12.53
C PRO A 149 -13.29 -8.76 -12.43
N PHE A 150 -12.17 -8.07 -12.15
CA PHE A 150 -10.89 -8.73 -11.93
C PHE A 150 -10.84 -9.43 -10.57
N VAL A 151 -11.21 -8.72 -9.50
CA VAL A 151 -11.12 -9.24 -8.13
C VAL A 151 -12.03 -10.46 -7.95
N ALA A 152 -13.26 -10.41 -8.47
CA ALA A 152 -14.19 -11.53 -8.42
C ALA A 152 -13.66 -12.75 -9.19
N LYS A 153 -13.15 -12.55 -10.41
CA LYS A 153 -12.63 -13.66 -11.22
C LYS A 153 -11.35 -14.27 -10.65
N LYS A 154 -10.45 -13.46 -10.10
CA LYS A 154 -9.13 -13.92 -9.60
C LYS A 154 -9.19 -14.45 -8.17
N HIS A 155 -9.99 -13.82 -7.31
CA HIS A 155 -10.01 -14.06 -5.86
C HIS A 155 -11.36 -14.55 -5.33
N GLY A 156 -12.41 -14.58 -6.15
CA GLY A 156 -13.76 -14.97 -5.70
C GLY A 156 -14.41 -13.94 -4.77
N VAL A 157 -13.97 -12.67 -4.82
CA VAL A 157 -14.45 -11.60 -3.94
C VAL A 157 -15.09 -10.49 -4.78
N SER A 158 -16.34 -10.17 -4.47
CA SER A 158 -17.15 -9.16 -5.16
C SER A 158 -17.58 -8.00 -4.26
N THR A 159 -17.69 -8.21 -2.95
CA THR A 159 -18.11 -7.20 -1.97
C THR A 159 -17.07 -6.98 -0.87
N LEU A 160 -17.17 -5.86 -0.16
CA LEU A 160 -16.31 -5.57 1.00
C LEU A 160 -16.52 -6.58 2.15
N GLY A 161 -17.73 -7.13 2.31
CA GLY A 161 -18.02 -8.21 3.25
C GLY A 161 -17.34 -9.53 2.88
N GLU A 162 -17.33 -9.88 1.58
CA GLU A 162 -16.58 -11.04 1.08
C GLU A 162 -15.06 -10.82 1.21
N SER A 163 -14.59 -9.59 0.99
CA SER A 163 -13.20 -9.21 1.25
C SER A 163 -12.85 -9.43 2.73
N LEU A 164 -13.67 -8.93 3.65
CA LEU A 164 -13.50 -9.15 5.09
C LEU A 164 -13.46 -10.64 5.42
N ALA A 165 -14.38 -11.45 4.89
CA ALA A 165 -14.37 -12.89 5.12
C ALA A 165 -13.07 -13.54 4.64
N ARG A 166 -12.55 -13.12 3.49
CA ARG A 166 -11.26 -13.58 2.96
C ARG A 166 -10.09 -13.17 3.85
N LEU A 167 -10.07 -11.92 4.33
CA LEU A 167 -9.04 -11.43 5.25
C LEU A 167 -9.05 -12.19 6.59
N LYS A 168 -10.25 -12.50 7.13
CA LYS A 168 -10.39 -13.31 8.34
C LYS A 168 -9.75 -14.70 8.17
N SER A 169 -10.04 -15.39 7.07
CA SER A 169 -9.43 -16.70 6.76
C SER A 169 -7.90 -16.62 6.76
N LEU A 170 -7.34 -15.61 6.11
CA LEU A 170 -5.88 -15.41 6.05
C LEU A 170 -5.28 -15.14 7.44
N ILE A 171 -5.97 -14.35 8.28
CA ILE A 171 -5.57 -14.06 9.65
C ILE A 171 -5.65 -15.31 10.54
N ASP A 172 -6.66 -16.15 10.34
CA ASP A 172 -6.81 -17.42 11.07
C ASP A 172 -5.67 -18.38 10.72
N GLU A 173 -5.33 -18.46 9.43
CA GLU A 173 -4.29 -19.35 8.87
C GLU A 173 -2.84 -18.93 9.19
N ILE A 174 -2.57 -17.65 9.44
CA ILE A 174 -1.19 -17.17 9.67
C ILE A 174 -0.77 -17.27 11.14
N ASP A 175 0.47 -17.69 11.36
CA ASP A 175 1.09 -17.70 12.68
C ASP A 175 1.55 -16.29 13.11
N ARG A 176 1.62 -16.08 14.43
CA ARG A 176 2.19 -14.85 15.01
C ARG A 176 3.72 -14.99 15.13
N PRO A 177 4.47 -13.88 15.06
CA PRO A 177 4.02 -12.52 14.73
C PRO A 177 3.79 -12.34 13.22
N TYR A 178 2.95 -11.37 12.85
CA TYR A 178 2.72 -11.03 11.44
C TYR A 178 2.42 -9.54 11.24
N VAL A 179 2.54 -9.07 10.00
CA VAL A 179 2.13 -7.74 9.53
C VAL A 179 1.10 -7.86 8.41
N ILE A 180 0.34 -6.80 8.16
CA ILE A 180 -0.57 -6.70 7.03
C ILE A 180 -0.01 -5.72 6.00
N LEU A 181 -0.01 -6.09 4.72
CA LEU A 181 0.34 -5.21 3.59
C LEU A 181 -0.91 -4.99 2.74
N ALA A 182 -1.28 -3.72 2.58
CA ALA A 182 -2.45 -3.27 1.83
C ALA A 182 -2.05 -2.20 0.82
N HIS A 183 -2.81 -2.03 -0.27
CA HIS A 183 -2.62 -0.84 -1.11
C HIS A 183 -3.13 0.41 -0.39
N HIS A 184 -4.38 0.35 0.09
CA HIS A 184 -4.99 1.42 0.88
C HIS A 184 -5.16 1.01 2.35
N GLY A 185 -5.06 1.96 3.27
CA GLY A 185 -5.13 1.67 4.69
C GLY A 185 -6.56 1.63 5.24
N PRO A 186 -6.73 1.19 6.49
CA PRO A 186 -8.03 1.00 7.10
C PRO A 186 -8.77 2.31 7.39
N HIS A 187 -10.10 2.24 7.33
CA HIS A 187 -11.00 3.26 7.85
C HIS A 187 -10.80 3.49 9.36
N GLY A 188 -11.09 4.70 9.84
CA GLY A 188 -11.01 5.12 11.24
C GLY A 188 -9.72 5.86 11.61
N LEU A 189 -8.91 6.21 10.61
CA LEU A 189 -7.61 6.90 10.71
C LEU A 189 -7.45 7.99 9.62
N GLY A 190 -8.58 8.46 9.05
CA GLY A 190 -8.62 9.44 7.97
C GLY A 190 -9.59 10.60 8.20
N GLN A 191 -9.97 10.91 9.45
CA GLN A 191 -11.02 11.90 9.73
C GLN A 191 -10.75 13.27 9.11
N LEU A 192 -9.51 13.75 9.18
CA LEU A 192 -9.07 15.02 8.61
C LEU A 192 -8.23 14.80 7.36
N SER A 193 -8.19 15.80 6.47
CA SER A 193 -7.34 15.78 5.26
C SER A 193 -5.84 15.61 5.57
N THR A 194 -5.41 15.94 6.79
CA THR A 194 -4.03 15.74 7.29
C THR A 194 -3.80 14.40 7.98
N ASP A 195 -4.82 13.56 8.11
CA ASP A 195 -4.69 12.22 8.69
C ASP A 195 -4.25 11.22 7.62
N MET A 196 -3.79 10.05 8.07
CA MET A 196 -3.09 9.06 7.24
C MET A 196 -3.85 8.72 5.96
N TRP A 197 -5.15 8.46 6.07
CA TRP A 197 -6.00 8.12 4.93
C TRP A 197 -7.19 9.07 4.73
N GLY A 198 -7.03 10.32 5.18
CA GLY A 198 -8.05 11.34 4.95
C GLY A 198 -7.94 11.99 3.58
N ALA A 199 -9.10 12.15 2.93
CA ALA A 199 -9.20 12.76 1.60
C ALA A 199 -8.84 14.25 1.63
N ASP A 200 -7.94 14.66 0.75
CA ASP A 200 -7.53 16.06 0.55
C ASP A 200 -7.91 16.61 -0.84
N PHE A 201 -8.59 15.77 -1.63
CA PHE A 201 -9.08 16.07 -2.98
C PHE A 201 -10.60 16.24 -3.04
N LEU A 202 -11.32 15.90 -1.96
CA LEU A 202 -12.76 16.13 -1.83
C LEU A 202 -13.03 17.50 -1.20
N PRO A 203 -14.20 18.11 -1.47
CA PRO A 203 -14.57 19.37 -0.83
C PRO A 203 -14.75 19.26 0.69
N GLN A 204 -15.18 18.10 1.18
CA GLN A 204 -15.32 17.78 2.60
C GLN A 204 -14.19 16.85 3.04
N GLU A 205 -13.77 16.99 4.30
CA GLU A 205 -12.87 16.03 4.94
C GLU A 205 -13.62 14.72 5.14
N THR A 206 -13.05 13.64 4.62
CA THR A 206 -13.66 12.32 4.58
C THR A 206 -12.60 11.29 4.87
N ASP A 207 -12.89 10.38 5.80
CA ASP A 207 -12.08 9.18 6.00
C ASP A 207 -12.25 8.27 4.80
N PHE A 208 -11.20 8.18 4.00
CA PHE A 208 -11.23 7.43 2.75
C PHE A 208 -10.86 5.95 2.94
N GLY A 209 -10.41 5.57 4.14
CA GLY A 209 -9.85 4.26 4.42
C GLY A 209 -10.83 3.10 4.19
N ASP A 210 -10.24 1.92 4.07
CA ASP A 210 -10.93 0.67 3.75
C ASP A 210 -11.67 0.09 4.97
N HIS A 211 -12.99 -0.07 4.83
CA HIS A 211 -13.85 -0.64 5.88
C HIS A 211 -13.62 -2.14 6.09
N ASP A 212 -13.35 -2.89 5.03
CA ASP A 212 -13.02 -4.31 5.09
C ASP A 212 -11.72 -4.55 5.86
N LEU A 213 -10.70 -3.73 5.60
CA LEU A 213 -9.42 -3.80 6.32
C LEU A 213 -9.55 -3.38 7.79
N ALA A 214 -10.28 -2.31 8.08
CA ALA A 214 -10.55 -1.88 9.46
C ALA A 214 -11.27 -2.97 10.27
N ALA A 215 -12.29 -3.60 9.68
CA ALA A 215 -13.01 -4.70 10.28
C ALA A 215 -12.13 -5.96 10.45
N ALA A 216 -11.20 -6.22 9.53
CA ALA A 216 -10.26 -7.34 9.64
C ALA A 216 -9.26 -7.15 10.79
N VAL A 217 -8.73 -5.93 10.97
CA VAL A 217 -7.86 -5.62 12.12
C VAL A 217 -8.63 -5.72 13.44
N THR A 218 -9.87 -5.24 13.47
CA THR A 218 -10.76 -5.37 14.64
C THR A 218 -11.01 -6.84 14.98
N TYR A 219 -11.24 -7.68 13.97
CA TYR A 219 -11.37 -9.13 14.15
C TYR A 219 -10.10 -9.77 14.70
N ALA A 220 -8.94 -9.44 14.13
CA ALA A 220 -7.64 -9.93 14.60
C ALA A 220 -7.42 -9.61 16.08
N GLN A 221 -7.77 -8.39 16.50
CA GLN A 221 -7.73 -7.97 17.91
C GLN A 221 -8.71 -8.77 18.77
N SER A 222 -9.95 -9.00 18.30
CA SER A 222 -10.97 -9.69 19.09
C SER A 222 -10.67 -11.18 19.34
N ILE A 223 -9.92 -11.83 18.45
CA ILE A 223 -9.46 -13.21 18.63
C ILE A 223 -8.08 -13.30 19.31
N GLY A 224 -7.53 -12.18 19.80
CA GLY A 224 -6.23 -12.15 20.49
C GLY A 224 -5.03 -12.39 19.57
N LYS A 225 -5.17 -12.15 18.26
CA LYS A 225 -4.10 -12.24 17.25
C LYS A 225 -3.88 -10.90 16.53
N PRO A 226 -3.65 -9.75 17.20
CA PRO A 226 -3.41 -8.50 16.48
C PRO A 226 -2.15 -8.56 15.61
N PRO A 227 -2.14 -7.92 14.41
CA PRO A 227 -0.92 -7.74 13.64
C PRO A 227 0.03 -6.78 14.36
N LEU A 228 1.35 -6.92 14.14
CA LEU A 228 2.32 -5.95 14.64
C LEU A 228 2.21 -4.61 13.92
N ALA A 229 1.96 -4.65 12.61
CA ALA A 229 1.80 -3.47 11.78
C ALA A 229 0.80 -3.67 10.64
N VAL A 230 0.18 -2.58 10.21
CA VAL A 230 -0.60 -2.43 8.98
C VAL A 230 0.14 -1.43 8.09
N ILE A 231 0.64 -1.90 6.97
CA ILE A 231 1.45 -1.17 6.01
C ILE A 231 0.60 -0.89 4.77
N ALA A 232 0.44 0.37 4.43
CA ALA A 232 -0.37 0.79 3.28
C ALA A 232 0.17 2.07 2.62
N GLY A 233 -0.56 2.57 1.63
CA GLY A 233 -0.22 3.72 0.81
C GLY A 233 -1.46 4.47 0.32
N HIS A 234 -1.46 4.82 -0.97
CA HIS A 234 -2.53 5.49 -1.76
C HIS A 234 -2.80 6.96 -1.40
N MET A 235 -2.89 7.30 -0.12
CA MET A 235 -3.20 8.66 0.32
C MET A 235 -1.94 9.49 0.43
N HIS A 236 -1.63 10.20 -0.66
CA HIS A 236 -0.31 10.81 -0.87
C HIS A 236 0.06 11.86 0.18
N TYR A 237 1.36 11.94 0.48
CA TYR A 237 1.96 13.06 1.19
C TYR A 237 3.19 13.63 0.44
N PRO A 238 3.40 14.95 0.47
CA PRO A 238 2.59 15.97 1.14
C PRO A 238 1.20 16.12 0.52
N THR A 239 0.26 16.72 1.27
CA THR A 239 -1.12 16.94 0.79
C THR A 239 -1.13 17.70 -0.55
N LYS A 240 -2.17 17.52 -1.36
CA LYS A 240 -2.36 18.13 -2.69
C LYS A 240 -2.12 19.64 -2.72
N HIS A 241 -2.47 20.33 -1.63
CA HIS A 241 -2.28 21.78 -1.50
C HIS A 241 -0.99 22.17 -0.74
N GLY A 242 -0.23 21.19 -0.24
CA GLY A 242 1.05 21.38 0.45
C GLY A 242 0.97 22.18 1.74
N LYS A 243 -0.24 22.51 2.23
CA LYS A 243 -0.44 23.48 3.31
C LYS A 243 -0.10 22.91 4.68
N LYS A 244 -0.21 21.59 4.87
CA LYS A 244 0.04 20.91 6.14
C LYS A 244 0.64 19.52 5.90
N PRO A 245 1.60 19.08 6.73
CA PRO A 245 2.16 17.75 6.64
C PRO A 245 1.11 16.72 7.07
N LYS A 246 0.86 15.73 6.20
CA LYS A 246 -0.01 14.59 6.51
C LYS A 246 0.67 13.70 7.54
N GLN A 247 -0.10 13.09 8.43
CA GLN A 247 0.39 12.03 9.31
C GLN A 247 0.72 10.80 8.47
N TRP A 248 1.87 10.15 8.69
CA TRP A 248 2.29 8.99 7.90
C TRP A 248 2.54 7.73 8.74
N HIS A 249 2.57 7.84 10.07
CA HIS A 249 2.49 6.68 10.95
C HIS A 249 1.80 7.02 12.26
N THR A 250 1.28 5.99 12.93
CA THR A 250 0.80 6.08 14.31
C THR A 250 0.75 4.70 14.95
N ALA A 251 0.56 4.63 16.27
CA ALA A 251 0.32 3.39 16.99
C ALA A 251 -1.00 3.48 17.75
N LYS A 252 -1.91 2.53 17.52
CA LYS A 252 -3.24 2.50 18.16
C LYS A 252 -3.65 1.06 18.44
N GLY A 253 -4.13 0.79 19.66
CA GLY A 253 -4.60 -0.55 20.04
C GLY A 253 -3.54 -1.65 19.90
N GLY A 254 -2.26 -1.32 20.13
CA GLY A 254 -1.14 -2.25 20.01
C GLY A 254 -0.72 -2.59 18.57
N VAL A 255 -1.26 -1.88 17.57
CA VAL A 255 -0.92 -2.05 16.15
C VAL A 255 -0.26 -0.77 15.65
N THR A 256 0.84 -0.91 14.92
CA THR A 256 1.48 0.21 14.22
C THR A 256 0.89 0.38 12.82
N TYR A 257 0.48 1.58 12.47
CA TYR A 257 -0.08 1.91 11.17
C TYR A 257 0.94 2.74 10.39
N ILE A 258 1.16 2.40 9.12
CA ILE A 258 2.16 3.06 8.28
C ILE A 258 1.52 3.39 6.93
N ASN A 259 1.57 4.66 6.54
CA ASN A 259 1.30 5.14 5.19
C ASN A 259 2.65 5.46 4.54
N ALA A 260 3.03 4.73 3.50
CA ALA A 260 4.30 4.91 2.77
C ALA A 260 4.16 5.75 1.48
N ALA A 261 2.97 6.32 1.23
CA ALA A 261 2.61 6.97 -0.03
C ALA A 261 3.20 8.37 -0.19
N ARG A 262 4.52 8.51 -0.16
CA ARG A 262 5.13 9.81 -0.40
C ARG A 262 5.23 10.09 -1.89
N TRP A 263 4.43 11.02 -2.41
CA TRP A 263 4.52 11.45 -3.80
C TRP A 263 4.72 12.98 -3.93
N PRO A 264 5.75 13.44 -4.66
CA PRO A 264 6.75 12.66 -5.39
C PRO A 264 7.83 12.07 -4.47
N ARG A 265 8.09 10.77 -4.50
CA ARG A 265 9.11 10.04 -3.70
C ARG A 265 10.54 10.52 -3.96
N ILE A 266 10.87 10.77 -5.23
CA ILE A 266 12.15 11.32 -5.67
C ILE A 266 11.95 12.81 -5.96
N PHE A 267 12.70 13.67 -5.29
CA PHE A 267 12.49 15.12 -5.34
C PHE A 267 13.76 15.89 -4.97
N LYS A 268 13.82 17.17 -5.32
CA LYS A 268 14.93 18.05 -4.91
C LYS A 268 14.57 18.81 -3.63
N HIS A 269 15.50 18.87 -2.69
CA HIS A 269 15.41 19.66 -1.47
C HIS A 269 16.80 20.19 -1.11
N GLU A 270 16.91 21.49 -0.84
CA GLU A 270 18.20 22.15 -0.50
C GLU A 270 19.37 21.78 -1.44
N GLY A 271 19.10 21.72 -2.75
CA GLY A 271 20.10 21.40 -3.77
C GLY A 271 20.43 19.91 -3.91
N ARG A 272 19.88 19.03 -3.05
CA ARG A 272 20.07 17.58 -3.08
C ARG A 272 18.90 16.90 -3.76
N GLU A 273 19.16 15.82 -4.50
CA GLU A 273 18.10 14.87 -4.87
C GLU A 273 17.92 13.88 -3.71
N LEU A 274 16.70 13.77 -3.20
CA LEU A 274 16.32 12.91 -2.09
C LEU A 274 15.40 11.80 -2.61
N ARG A 275 15.62 10.58 -2.11
CA ARG A 275 14.83 9.39 -2.39
C ARG A 275 14.22 8.88 -1.10
N HIS A 276 12.90 8.90 -1.01
CA HIS A 276 12.18 8.55 0.22
C HIS A 276 11.83 7.07 0.31
N HIS A 277 11.97 6.44 1.47
CA HIS A 277 11.27 5.19 1.79
C HIS A 277 11.03 5.11 3.29
N VAL A 278 10.15 4.23 3.74
CA VAL A 278 9.95 4.01 5.18
C VAL A 278 10.75 2.78 5.60
N ARG A 279 11.44 2.87 6.74
CA ARG A 279 12.07 1.74 7.41
C ARG A 279 11.16 1.27 8.54
N LEU A 280 10.88 -0.03 8.57
CA LEU A 280 10.23 -0.73 9.67
C LEU A 280 11.23 -1.71 10.30
N THR A 281 11.53 -1.53 11.57
CA THR A 281 12.32 -2.47 12.37
C THR A 281 11.43 -3.13 13.42
N ILE A 282 11.48 -4.45 13.50
CA ILE A 282 10.81 -5.22 14.57
C ILE A 282 11.82 -5.43 15.69
N GLU A 283 11.60 -4.77 16.82
CA GLU A 283 12.45 -4.82 18.00
C GLU A 283 12.30 -6.16 18.73
N ALA A 284 13.26 -6.49 19.61
CA ALA A 284 13.29 -7.78 20.30
C ALA A 284 12.06 -8.01 21.23
N ASP A 285 11.44 -6.94 21.71
CA ASP A 285 10.21 -6.99 22.51
C ASP A 285 8.92 -7.09 21.67
N GLY A 286 9.06 -7.16 20.34
CA GLY A 286 7.96 -7.21 19.38
C GLY A 286 7.38 -5.84 19.00
N SER A 287 7.92 -4.74 19.54
CA SER A 287 7.50 -3.40 19.13
C SER A 287 8.03 -3.03 17.74
N CYS A 288 7.31 -2.16 17.04
CA CYS A 288 7.68 -1.66 15.73
C CYS A 288 8.35 -0.28 15.86
N ARG A 289 9.58 -0.14 15.41
CA ARG A 289 10.21 1.16 15.20
C ARG A 289 10.12 1.57 13.74
N VAL A 290 9.56 2.74 13.49
CA VAL A 290 9.30 3.25 12.16
C VAL A 290 10.02 4.57 11.95
N VAL A 291 10.76 4.70 10.85
CA VAL A 291 11.41 5.96 10.45
C VAL A 291 11.27 6.22 8.95
N ALA A 292 11.00 7.46 8.57
CA ALA A 292 11.09 7.87 7.17
C ALA A 292 12.56 8.15 6.85
N CYS A 293 13.04 7.57 5.75
CA CYS A 293 14.42 7.68 5.28
C CYS A 293 14.46 8.52 4.00
N TYR A 294 15.46 9.40 3.91
CA TYR A 294 15.72 10.26 2.75
C TYR A 294 17.16 10.06 2.33
N VAL A 295 17.36 9.38 1.20
CA VAL A 295 18.68 9.01 0.71
C VAL A 295 19.17 10.02 -0.32
N SER A 296 20.42 10.47 -0.18
CA SER A 296 21.11 11.30 -1.15
C SER A 296 22.57 10.84 -1.29
N GLY A 297 22.90 10.23 -2.43
CA GLY A 297 24.21 9.58 -2.59
C GLY A 297 24.43 8.51 -1.53
N ALA A 298 25.49 8.66 -0.73
CA ALA A 298 25.82 7.74 0.37
C ALA A 298 25.18 8.14 1.73
N GLU A 299 24.55 9.31 1.81
CA GLU A 299 23.97 9.83 3.04
C GLU A 299 22.50 9.39 3.17
N THR A 300 22.09 9.03 4.38
CA THR A 300 20.68 8.75 4.72
C THR A 300 20.27 9.62 5.89
N PHE A 301 19.32 10.51 5.65
CA PHE A 301 18.66 11.32 6.67
C PHE A 301 17.41 10.59 7.14
N VAL A 302 17.12 10.64 8.43
CA VAL A 302 15.96 9.95 9.01
C VAL A 302 15.14 10.88 9.89
N THR A 303 13.82 10.69 9.89
CA THR A 303 12.92 11.29 10.86
C THR A 303 11.97 10.24 11.42
N SER A 304 11.61 10.41 12.69
CA SER A 304 10.57 9.64 13.37
C SER A 304 9.31 10.47 13.65
N ASP A 305 9.30 11.73 13.23
CA ASP A 305 8.12 12.61 13.32
C ASP A 305 6.94 11.92 12.63
N ASP A 306 5.76 11.97 13.25
CA ASP A 306 4.56 11.34 12.70
C ASP A 306 3.95 12.17 11.56
N ARG A 307 4.36 13.44 11.43
CA ARG A 307 4.05 14.34 10.33
C ARG A 307 5.13 14.28 9.25
N ALA A 308 4.71 14.33 8.00
CA ALA A 308 5.57 14.28 6.83
C ALA A 308 6.41 15.57 6.62
N VAL A 309 7.31 15.85 7.56
CA VAL A 309 8.33 16.90 7.48
C VAL A 309 9.61 16.32 6.89
N VAL A 310 10.29 17.09 6.04
CA VAL A 310 11.61 16.71 5.53
C VAL A 310 12.63 17.02 6.64
N PRO A 311 13.56 16.09 6.95
CA PRO A 311 14.59 16.28 7.96
C PRO A 311 15.64 17.33 7.56
#